data_AF-A0A2M8EYX9-F1
#
_entry.id   AF-A0A2M8EYX9-F1
#
_cell.length_a   1.000
_cell.length_b   1.000
_cell.length_c   1.000
_cell.angle_alpha   90.00
_cell.angle_beta   90.00
_cell.angle_gamma   90.00
#
_symmetry.space_group_name_H-M   'P 1'
#
loop_
_entity.id
_entity.type
_entity.pdbx_description
1 polymer ?
#
loop_
_entity_poly.entity_id
_entity_poly.type
_entity_poly.pdbx_seq_one_letter_code
_entity_poly.pdbx_strand_id
1 'polypeptide(L)'
;AKIKFVESKVSDPENLYFFNYKKNKKYSQIIEIEGPVKLHTGALNIADLRAGASLAIAALIANGESIVNGVSILERGYEDFVEKVRKLGGEIKKI
;
A
#
# COMPACT_ATOMS: atom_id res chain seq x y z
N ALA A 1 7.59 -4.50 11.25
CA ALA A 1 7.10 -5.88 11.06
C ALA A 1 8.26 -6.73 10.55
N LYS A 2 8.23 -8.05 10.77
CA LYS A 2 9.12 -8.94 10.03
C LYS A 2 8.46 -9.20 8.68
N ILE A 3 9.17 -8.92 7.60
CA ILE A 3 8.68 -9.06 6.23
C ILE A 3 9.56 -10.08 5.52
N LYS A 4 8.94 -11.09 4.91
CA LYS A 4 9.64 -12.12 4.14
C LYS A 4 9.02 -12.23 2.75
N PHE A 5 9.88 -12.29 1.74
CA PHE A 5 9.47 -12.62 0.38
C PHE A 5 9.53 -14.15 0.23
N VAL A 6 8.40 -14.76 -0.13
CA VAL A 6 8.27 -16.22 -0.21
C VAL A 6 8.32 -16.63 -1.69
N GLU A 7 9.21 -17.57 -2.02
CA GLU A 7 9.20 -18.23 -3.31
C GLU A 7 8.08 -19.30 -3.31
N SER A 8 7.10 -19.16 -4.20
CA SER A 8 6.08 -20.19 -4.41
C SER A 8 6.48 -21.07 -5.59
N LYS A 9 6.43 -22.39 -5.40
CA LYS A 9 6.52 -23.33 -6.52
C LYS A 9 5.16 -23.36 -7.23
N VAL A 10 5.08 -22.64 -8.35
CA VAL A 10 3.90 -22.69 -9.22
C VAL A 10 4.03 -23.89 -10.16
N SER A 11 3.01 -24.75 -10.18
CA SER A 11 2.98 -25.95 -11.02
C SER A 11 2.92 -25.63 -12.52
N ASP A 12 2.18 -24.59 -12.91
CA ASP A 12 2.07 -24.10 -14.29
C ASP A 12 2.24 -22.56 -14.34
N PRO A 13 3.49 -22.07 -14.37
CA PRO A 13 3.76 -20.62 -14.33
C PRO A 13 3.34 -19.89 -15.60
N GLU A 14 3.34 -20.57 -16.74
CA GLU A 14 3.03 -19.98 -18.04
C GLU A 14 1.55 -19.61 -18.12
N ASN A 15 0.69 -20.50 -17.65
CA ASN A 15 -0.74 -20.21 -17.53
C ASN A 15 -1.02 -19.25 -16.37
N LEU A 16 -0.41 -19.40 -15.19
CA LEU A 16 -0.72 -18.53 -14.05
C LEU A 16 -0.32 -17.06 -14.30
N TYR A 17 0.86 -16.83 -14.85
CA TYR A 17 1.40 -15.48 -15.05
C TYR A 17 1.09 -14.92 -16.45
N PHE A 18 0.48 -15.72 -17.33
CA PHE A 18 0.10 -15.39 -18.70
C PHE A 18 1.15 -14.50 -19.39
N PHE A 19 0.80 -13.24 -19.65
CA PHE A 19 1.57 -12.29 -20.45
C PHE A 19 2.82 -11.75 -19.76
N ASN A 20 3.02 -12.00 -18.46
CA ASN A 20 4.11 -11.43 -17.69
C ASN A 20 5.15 -12.46 -17.22
N TYR A 21 5.11 -13.67 -17.78
CA TYR A 21 6.06 -14.74 -17.48
C TYR A 21 7.33 -14.66 -18.34
N LYS A 22 8.49 -14.87 -17.72
CA LYS A 22 9.78 -15.04 -18.38
C LYS A 22 10.47 -16.25 -17.76
N LYS A 23 10.77 -17.26 -18.58
CA LYS A 23 11.28 -18.58 -18.16
C LYS A 23 12.50 -18.54 -17.22
N ASN A 24 13.36 -17.52 -17.35
CA ASN A 24 14.58 -17.38 -16.55
C ASN A 24 14.50 -16.27 -15.48
N LYS A 25 13.31 -15.72 -15.22
CA LYS A 25 13.11 -14.70 -14.19
C LYS A 25 12.50 -15.36 -12.95
N LYS A 26 13.08 -15.10 -11.79
CA LYS A 26 12.45 -15.46 -10.51
C LYS A 26 11.34 -14.47 -10.19
N TYR A 27 10.19 -14.98 -9.75
CA TYR A 27 9.04 -14.20 -9.34
C TYR A 27 8.71 -14.49 -7.88
N SER A 28 8.87 -13.51 -7.01
CA SER A 28 8.34 -13.54 -5.64
C SER A 28 7.02 -12.76 -5.64
N GLN A 29 5.92 -13.49 -5.70
CA GLN A 29 4.56 -12.91 -5.74
C GLN A 29 3.87 -12.97 -4.36
N ILE A 30 4.53 -13.59 -3.37
CA ILE A 30 4.00 -13.75 -2.03
C ILE A 30 4.91 -12.98 -1.07
N ILE A 31 4.28 -12.16 -0.22
CA ILE A 31 4.92 -11.48 0.89
C ILE A 31 4.23 -11.95 2.17
N GLU A 32 5.01 -12.47 3.11
CA GLU A 32 4.56 -12.79 4.46
C GLU A 32 4.91 -11.62 5.38
N ILE A 33 3.92 -11.16 6.15
CA ILE A 33 4.06 -10.03 7.09
C ILE A 33 3.64 -10.51 8.48
N GLU A 34 4.57 -10.50 9.43
CA GLU A 34 4.33 -10.92 10.81
C GLU A 34 4.17 -9.70 11.73
N GLY A 35 3.09 -9.69 12.53
CA GLY A 35 2.72 -8.64 13.47
C GLY A 35 2.14 -9.19 14.79
N PRO A 36 1.63 -8.32 15.68
CA PRO A 36 1.42 -6.88 15.48
C PRO A 36 2.71 -6.06 15.59
N VAL A 37 2.80 -4.98 14.81
CA VAL A 37 3.81 -3.93 15.01
C VAL A 37 3.09 -2.59 15.05
N LYS A 38 3.37 -1.79 16.08
CA LYS A 38 2.85 -0.43 16.19
C LYS A 38 3.40 0.42 15.05
N LEU A 39 2.50 1.04 14.29
CA LEU A 39 2.89 2.00 13.27
C LEU A 39 3.36 3.28 13.94
N HIS A 40 4.34 3.93 13.33
CA HIS A 40 4.86 5.23 13.75
C HIS A 40 4.58 6.27 12.67
N THR A 41 4.68 7.53 13.04
CA THR A 41 4.47 8.64 12.12
C THR A 41 5.60 8.79 11.11
N GLY A 42 5.33 9.54 10.04
CA GLY A 42 6.36 9.89 9.06
C GLY A 42 5.87 10.85 7.99
N ALA A 43 6.83 11.35 7.21
CA ALA A 43 6.57 12.04 5.96
C ALA A 43 6.70 11.03 4.81
N LEU A 44 5.58 10.78 4.12
CA LEU A 44 5.41 9.72 3.13
C LEU A 44 5.13 10.35 1.77
N ASN A 45 5.64 9.76 0.70
CA ASN A 45 5.36 10.19 -0.66
C ASN A 45 4.55 9.12 -1.38
N ILE A 46 3.41 9.49 -1.97
CA ILE A 46 2.60 8.58 -2.77
C ILE A 46 3.34 8.26 -4.08
N ALA A 47 3.62 6.98 -4.32
CA ALA A 47 4.25 6.51 -5.56
C ALA A 47 3.22 6.09 -6.62
N ASP A 48 2.13 5.48 -6.20
CA ASP A 48 1.04 5.04 -7.06
C ASP A 48 -0.32 5.15 -6.37
N LEU A 49 -1.40 5.01 -7.14
CA LEU A 49 -2.77 5.17 -6.66
C LEU A 49 -3.12 4.24 -5.48
N ARG A 50 -2.80 2.95 -5.59
CA ARG A 50 -3.19 1.94 -4.59
C ARG A 50 -2.28 2.00 -3.36
N ALA A 51 -0.99 2.17 -3.56
CA ALA A 51 -0.07 2.38 -2.45
C ALA A 51 -0.40 3.68 -1.71
N GLY A 52 -0.83 4.73 -2.42
CA GLY A 52 -1.24 5.99 -1.82
C GLY A 52 -2.40 5.84 -0.84
N ALA A 53 -3.48 5.17 -1.26
CA ALA A 53 -4.62 4.90 -0.39
C ALA A 53 -4.22 4.06 0.84
N SER A 54 -3.38 3.04 0.62
CA SER A 54 -2.87 2.17 1.69
C SER A 54 -2.02 2.95 2.71
N LEU A 55 -1.15 3.85 2.24
CA LEU A 55 -0.33 4.71 3.09
C LEU A 55 -1.16 5.71 3.89
N ALA A 56 -2.20 6.31 3.27
CA ALA A 56 -3.10 7.22 3.96
C ALA A 56 -3.84 6.51 5.12
N ILE A 57 -4.30 5.28 4.91
CA ILE A 57 -4.91 4.47 5.97
C ILE A 57 -3.88 4.11 7.05
N ALA A 58 -2.66 3.71 6.67
CA ALA A 58 -1.60 3.42 7.63
C ALA A 58 -1.23 4.64 8.49
N ALA A 59 -1.22 5.84 7.90
CA ALA A 59 -1.00 7.10 8.59
C ALA A 59 -2.08 7.42 9.64
N LEU A 60 -3.35 7.12 9.34
CA LEU A 60 -4.48 7.28 10.28
C LEU A 60 -4.40 6.35 11.50
N ILE A 61 -3.69 5.22 11.38
CA ILE A 61 -3.51 4.24 12.47
C ILE A 61 -2.29 4.57 13.33
N ALA A 62 -1.31 5.32 12.80
CA ALA A 62 -0.10 5.67 13.52
C ALA A 62 -0.39 6.63 14.69
N ASN A 63 0.34 6.46 15.80
CA ASN A 63 0.20 7.37 16.94
C ASN A 63 0.93 8.68 16.68
N GLY A 64 0.18 9.75 16.43
CA GLY A 64 0.67 11.11 16.18
C GLY A 64 0.31 11.59 14.77
N GLU A 65 0.95 12.67 14.32
CA GLU A 65 0.69 13.26 13.01
C GLU A 65 1.65 12.73 11.94
N SER A 66 1.10 12.30 10.80
CA SER A 66 1.86 11.92 9.61
C SER A 66 1.54 12.85 8.45
N ILE A 67 2.50 13.06 7.55
CA ILE A 67 2.34 13.88 6.36
C ILE A 67 2.39 12.99 5.14
N VAL A 68 1.36 13.03 4.29
CA VAL A 68 1.30 12.26 3.04
C VAL A 68 1.33 13.22 1.85
N ASN A 69 2.46 13.25 1.15
CA ASN A 69 2.68 14.09 -0.03
C ASN A 69 2.21 13.39 -1.30
N GLY A 70 1.86 14.20 -2.32
CA GLY A 70 1.46 13.68 -3.63
C GLY A 70 -0.01 13.28 -3.73
N VAL A 71 -0.88 13.96 -2.97
CA VAL A 71 -2.34 13.71 -2.94
C VAL A 71 -3.00 13.76 -4.33
N SER A 72 -2.43 14.52 -5.29
CA SER A 72 -2.92 14.56 -6.67
C SER A 72 -2.92 13.19 -7.35
N ILE A 73 -2.02 12.27 -6.98
CA ILE A 73 -2.03 10.89 -7.49
C ILE A 73 -3.23 10.12 -6.94
N LEU A 74 -3.56 10.33 -5.66
CA LEU A 74 -4.70 9.70 -4.99
C LEU A 74 -6.03 10.19 -5.58
N GLU A 75 -6.15 11.50 -5.79
CA GLU A 75 -7.36 12.15 -6.31
C GLU A 75 -7.72 11.72 -7.74
N ARG A 76 -6.76 11.19 -8.51
CA ARG A 76 -7.02 10.62 -9.84
C ARG A 76 -7.90 9.36 -9.83
N GLY A 77 -7.98 8.66 -8.69
CA GLY A 77 -8.80 7.44 -8.56
C GLY A 77 -9.70 7.39 -7.34
N TYR A 78 -9.55 8.34 -6.40
CA TYR A 78 -10.39 8.45 -5.22
C TYR A 78 -10.91 9.88 -5.07
N GLU A 79 -12.08 10.12 -5.63
CA GLU A 79 -12.82 11.36 -5.47
C GLU A 79 -13.18 11.61 -4.00
N ASP A 80 -12.98 12.84 -3.54
CA ASP A 80 -13.32 13.31 -2.19
C ASP A 80 -12.78 12.42 -1.06
N PHE A 81 -11.59 11.84 -1.23
CA PHE A 81 -11.02 10.88 -0.28
C PHE A 81 -10.97 11.43 1.14
N VAL A 82 -10.45 12.66 1.33
CA VAL A 82 -10.34 13.31 2.63
C VAL A 82 -11.71 13.48 3.29
N GLU A 83 -12.70 13.95 2.54
CA GLU A 83 -14.05 14.19 3.06
C GLU A 83 -14.73 12.87 3.47
N LYS A 84 -14.59 11.83 2.65
CA LYS A 84 -15.14 10.49 2.94
C LYS A 84 -14.51 9.91 4.20
N VAL A 85 -13.19 10.05 4.38
CA VAL A 85 -12.51 9.60 5.60
C VAL A 85 -12.98 10.38 6.84
N ARG A 86 -13.13 11.71 6.74
CA ARG A 86 -13.64 12.54 7.84
C ARG A 86 -15.07 12.16 8.22
N LYS A 87 -15.93 11.87 7.25
CA LYS A 87 -17.30 11.36 7.49
C LYS A 87 -17.33 10.02 8.22
N LEU A 88 -16.29 9.20 8.07
CA LEU A 88 -16.11 7.94 8.80
C LEU A 88 -15.45 8.12 10.18
N GLY A 89 -15.13 9.37 10.58
CA GLY A 89 -14.51 9.69 11.86
C GLY A 89 -12.98 9.75 11.85
N GLY A 90 -12.34 9.68 10.68
CA GLY A 90 -10.89 9.82 10.57
C GLY A 90 -10.42 11.27 10.71
N GLU A 91 -9.33 11.48 11.46
CA GLU A 91 -8.71 12.79 11.63
C GLU A 91 -7.66 13.04 10.53
N ILE A 92 -8.07 13.77 9.48
CA ILE A 92 -7.21 14.12 8.34
C ILE A 92 -7.65 15.45 7.71
N LYS A 93 -6.69 16.19 7.16
CA LYS A 93 -6.93 17.41 6.39
C LYS A 93 -5.96 17.51 5.22
N LYS A 94 -6.39 18.19 4.15
CA LYS A 94 -5.51 18.63 3.06
C LYS A 94 -5.00 20.03 3.39
N ILE A 95 -3.71 20.28 3.16
CA ILE A 95 -3.03 21.57 3.33
C ILE A 95 -2.63 22.10 1.95
#